data_AF-A0A3G6YMF3-F1
#
_entry.id   AF-A0A3G6YMF3-F1
#
_cell.length_a   1.000
_cell.length_b   1.000
_cell.length_c   1.000
_cell.angle_alpha   90.00
_cell.angle_beta   90.00
_cell.angle_gamma   90.00
#
_symmetry.space_group_name_H-M   'P 1'
#
loop_
_entity.id
_entity.type
_entity.pdbx_description
1 polymer ?
#
loop_
_entity_poly.entity_id
_entity_poly.type
_entity_poly.pdbx_seq_one_letter_code
_entity_poly.pdbx_strand_id
1 'polypeptide(L)'
;MAQFQTKQLEPRLHAGAKMFPRFLLSLNIFDEFGFRPGLDKDGYYQGNPEYAHYPLFEDILNDFGITEQDRLTYHPTEIADQVRVFLENAYDDYKAVSALLAVAEEEVILYSPPLRRATKAVGLDVEGGGYYHVHGISEDESAEAADDDHEEDLWYVLMQACTEEDYNYIEKLCLEYCDLWEKFWDTQLDNSEPMRKQILA
;
A
#
# COMPACT_ATOMS: atom_id res chain seq x y z
N MET A 1 5.00 -8.28 8.57
CA MET A 1 4.52 -9.43 9.38
C MET A 1 4.20 -10.68 8.54
N ALA A 2 3.60 -10.55 7.36
CA ALA A 2 3.29 -11.69 6.47
C ALA A 2 4.49 -12.63 6.20
N GLN A 3 5.70 -12.10 5.95
CA GLN A 3 6.92 -12.89 5.76
C GLN A 3 7.23 -13.85 6.93
N PHE A 4 6.91 -13.46 8.16
CA PHE A 4 7.11 -14.28 9.34
C PHE A 4 6.04 -15.37 9.42
N GLN A 5 4.80 -15.04 9.05
CA GLN A 5 3.68 -15.97 9.07
C GLN A 5 3.75 -17.06 7.99
N THR A 6 4.66 -16.98 7.01
CA THR A 6 4.92 -18.09 6.07
C THR A 6 5.30 -19.40 6.77
N LYS A 7 5.67 -19.37 8.07
CA LYS A 7 5.79 -20.57 8.93
C LYS A 7 4.52 -21.44 8.94
N GLN A 8 3.34 -20.84 8.74
CA GLN A 8 2.04 -21.53 8.74
C GLN A 8 1.86 -22.46 7.54
N LEU A 9 2.73 -22.36 6.53
CA LEU A 9 2.76 -23.27 5.37
C LEU A 9 3.45 -24.61 5.65
N GLU A 10 4.38 -24.65 6.62
CA GLU A 10 5.22 -25.83 6.88
C GLU A 10 4.45 -27.11 7.25
N PRO A 11 3.30 -27.05 7.97
CA PRO A 11 2.53 -28.26 8.25
C PRO A 11 1.90 -28.91 7.01
N ARG A 12 1.69 -28.14 5.93
CA ARG A 12 1.00 -28.59 4.71
C ARG A 12 1.94 -28.82 3.54
N LEU A 13 3.05 -28.09 3.47
CA LEU A 13 3.97 -28.11 2.33
C LEU A 13 5.31 -28.72 2.72
N HIS A 14 6.09 -29.13 1.71
CA HIS A 14 7.43 -29.66 1.93
C HIS A 14 8.36 -28.59 2.52
N ALA A 15 9.39 -29.04 3.24
CA ALA A 15 10.39 -28.15 3.82
C ALA A 15 11.02 -27.24 2.75
N GLY A 16 11.07 -25.93 3.01
CA GLY A 16 11.58 -24.93 2.06
C GLY A 16 10.52 -24.32 1.15
N ALA A 17 9.32 -24.90 1.02
CA ALA A 17 8.25 -24.33 0.18
C ALA A 17 7.82 -22.91 0.61
N LYS A 18 8.00 -22.57 1.90
CA LYS A 18 7.74 -21.22 2.41
C LYS A 18 8.75 -20.15 1.94
N MET A 19 9.84 -20.55 1.27
CA MET A 19 10.83 -19.60 0.75
C MET A 19 10.32 -18.84 -0.48
N PHE A 20 9.49 -19.47 -1.30
CA PHE A 20 8.86 -18.80 -2.45
C PHE A 20 8.05 -17.56 -2.03
N PRO A 21 7.04 -17.67 -1.16
CA PRO A 21 6.28 -16.49 -0.76
C PRO A 21 7.10 -15.52 0.08
N ARG A 22 8.09 -16.01 0.84
CA ARG A 22 9.01 -15.13 1.57
C ARG A 22 9.84 -14.27 0.63
N PHE A 23 10.27 -14.82 -0.50
CA PHE A 23 11.00 -14.08 -1.52
C PHE A 23 10.13 -12.99 -2.15
N LEU A 24 8.92 -13.34 -2.62
CA LEU A 24 7.98 -12.36 -3.20
C LEU A 24 7.63 -11.24 -2.21
N LEU A 25 7.21 -11.60 -0.99
CA LEU A 25 6.99 -10.63 0.09
C LEU A 25 8.25 -9.83 0.48
N SER A 26 9.46 -10.25 0.10
CA SER A 26 10.67 -9.43 0.30
C SER A 26 10.87 -8.42 -0.80
N LEU A 27 10.43 -8.72 -2.03
CA LEU A 27 10.47 -7.76 -3.12
C LEU A 27 9.55 -6.58 -2.79
N ASN A 28 8.28 -6.82 -2.44
CA ASN A 28 7.37 -5.74 -2.04
C ASN A 28 7.96 -4.92 -0.88
N ILE A 29 8.51 -5.56 0.17
CA ILE A 29 9.10 -4.82 1.30
C ILE A 29 10.34 -4.02 0.89
N PHE A 30 11.15 -4.53 -0.04
CA PHE A 30 12.31 -3.78 -0.51
C PHE A 30 11.91 -2.55 -1.31
N ASP A 31 10.86 -2.65 -2.12
CA ASP A 31 10.29 -1.52 -2.84
C ASP A 31 9.80 -0.44 -1.88
N GLU A 32 9.00 -0.83 -0.87
CA GLU A 32 8.55 0.04 0.22
C GLU A 32 9.70 0.75 0.97
N PHE A 33 10.89 0.16 0.97
CA PHE A 33 12.11 0.70 1.59
C PHE A 33 13.02 1.48 0.64
N GLY A 34 12.58 1.71 -0.60
CA GLY A 34 13.32 2.50 -1.58
C GLY A 34 14.51 1.75 -2.19
N PHE A 35 14.48 0.42 -2.18
CA PHE A 35 15.45 -0.39 -2.90
C PHE A 35 15.25 -0.26 -4.40
N ARG A 36 16.33 -0.34 -5.18
CA ARG A 36 16.24 -0.35 -6.64
C ARG A 36 17.11 -1.49 -7.20
N PRO A 37 16.61 -2.32 -8.13
CA PRO A 37 17.43 -3.35 -8.74
C PRO A 37 18.62 -2.74 -9.49
N GLY A 38 19.82 -3.30 -9.30
CA GLY A 38 21.02 -2.90 -10.03
C GLY A 38 22.14 -2.39 -9.14
N LEU A 39 23.18 -1.85 -9.78
CA LEU A 39 24.34 -1.25 -9.13
C LEU A 39 24.45 0.21 -9.50
N ASP A 40 24.84 1.04 -8.53
CA ASP A 40 25.15 2.44 -8.77
C ASP A 40 26.47 2.58 -9.55
N LYS A 41 26.85 3.83 -9.83
CA LYS A 41 28.09 4.16 -10.54
C LYS A 41 29.37 3.63 -9.86
N ASP A 42 29.30 3.34 -8.57
CA ASP A 42 30.41 2.87 -7.74
C ASP A 42 30.36 1.34 -7.53
N GLY A 43 29.39 0.65 -8.14
CA GLY A 43 29.22 -0.79 -8.06
C GLY A 43 28.56 -1.27 -6.78
N TYR A 44 27.89 -0.39 -6.03
CA TYR A 44 27.12 -0.73 -4.83
C TYR A 44 25.63 -0.91 -5.15
N TYR A 45 24.87 -1.61 -4.31
CA TYR A 45 23.43 -1.79 -4.52
C TYR A 45 22.71 -0.45 -4.65
N GLN A 46 21.83 -0.34 -5.64
CA GLN A 46 20.98 0.82 -5.78
C GLN A 46 19.86 0.77 -4.74
N GLY A 47 19.65 1.89 -4.07
CA GLY A 47 18.64 2.02 -3.04
C GLY A 47 19.02 3.07 -2.02
N ASN A 48 18.05 3.86 -1.60
CA ASN A 48 18.26 4.88 -0.58
C ASN A 48 16.95 4.99 0.23
N PRO A 49 17.01 4.94 1.57
CA PRO A 49 15.81 5.12 2.40
C PRO A 49 15.09 6.45 2.15
N GLU A 50 15.74 7.46 1.58
CA GLU A 50 15.06 8.70 1.13
C GLU A 50 14.04 8.45 0.02
N TYR A 51 14.15 7.34 -0.73
CA TYR A 51 13.17 6.92 -1.74
C TYR A 51 12.17 5.89 -1.22
N ALA A 52 12.16 5.59 0.08
CA ALA A 52 11.12 4.74 0.67
C ALA A 52 9.76 5.45 0.62
N HIS A 53 8.68 4.69 0.48
CA HIS A 53 7.33 5.23 0.26
C HIS A 53 6.90 6.18 1.38
N TYR A 54 7.20 5.83 2.63
CA TYR A 54 6.82 6.65 3.79
C TYR A 54 7.53 8.01 3.86
N PRO A 55 8.87 8.12 3.75
CA PRO A 55 9.54 9.41 3.57
C PRO A 55 9.01 10.24 2.40
N LEU A 56 8.77 9.61 1.25
CA LEU A 56 8.22 10.31 0.08
C LEU A 56 6.81 10.85 0.36
N PHE A 57 6.00 10.14 1.13
CA PHE A 57 4.69 10.64 1.56
C PHE A 57 4.81 11.83 2.53
N GLU A 58 5.76 11.80 3.47
CA GLU A 58 6.04 12.94 4.36
C GLU A 58 6.46 14.19 3.57
N ASP A 59 7.22 14.03 2.48
CA ASP A 59 7.58 15.14 1.59
C ASP A 59 6.34 15.76 0.92
N ILE A 60 5.37 14.95 0.49
CA ILE A 60 4.08 15.46 0.00
C ILE A 60 3.38 16.28 1.09
N LEU A 61 3.35 15.82 2.34
CA LEU A 61 2.76 16.59 3.43
C LEU A 61 3.46 17.94 3.63
N ASN A 62 4.79 17.98 3.51
CA ASN A 62 5.57 19.22 3.56
C ASN A 62 5.21 20.16 2.41
N ASP A 63 5.03 19.64 1.20
CA ASP A 63 4.63 20.41 0.01
C ASP A 63 3.23 21.01 0.15
N PHE A 64 2.32 20.30 0.81
CA PHE A 64 1.00 20.82 1.22
C PHE A 64 1.06 21.84 2.37
N GLY A 65 2.26 22.11 2.92
CA GLY A 65 2.46 23.03 4.05
C GLY A 65 2.01 22.46 5.40
N ILE A 66 1.78 21.15 5.49
CA ILE A 66 1.47 20.47 6.75
C ILE A 66 2.76 20.38 7.55
N THR A 67 2.76 20.96 8.75
CA THR A 67 3.94 20.99 9.61
C THR A 67 4.06 19.73 10.45
N GLU A 68 5.24 19.50 11.02
CA GLU A 68 5.45 18.43 12.02
C GLU A 68 4.49 18.58 13.21
N GLN A 69 4.19 19.82 13.64
CA GLN A 69 3.26 20.06 14.74
C GLN A 69 1.83 19.68 14.37
N ASP A 70 1.42 19.92 13.13
CA ASP A 70 0.11 19.48 12.61
C ASP A 70 0.03 17.95 12.62
N ARG A 71 1.08 17.26 12.16
CA ARG A 71 1.17 15.78 12.18
C ARG A 71 1.09 15.21 13.58
N LEU A 72 1.84 15.79 14.54
CA LEU A 72 1.85 15.34 15.94
C LEU A 72 0.53 15.56 16.67
N THR A 73 -0.30 16.49 16.21
CA THR A 73 -1.61 16.81 16.82
C THR A 73 -2.79 16.36 15.97
N TYR A 74 -2.52 15.73 14.83
CA TYR A 74 -3.54 15.16 13.97
C TYR A 74 -4.22 14.00 14.68
N HIS A 75 -5.56 14.01 14.62
CA HIS A 75 -6.38 12.92 15.13
C HIS A 75 -7.05 12.27 13.92
N PRO A 76 -6.69 11.02 13.57
CA PRO A 76 -7.36 10.32 12.49
C PRO A 76 -8.84 10.15 12.80
N THR A 77 -9.65 10.12 11.75
CA THR A 77 -11.08 9.77 11.87
C THR A 77 -11.23 8.33 12.40
N GLU A 78 -12.36 8.05 13.05
CA GLU A 78 -12.64 6.70 13.56
C GLU A 78 -12.54 5.64 12.46
N ILE A 79 -13.04 5.94 11.25
CA ILE A 79 -12.99 5.01 10.13
C ILE A 79 -11.55 4.73 9.66
N ALA A 80 -10.66 5.73 9.68
CA ALA A 80 -9.24 5.52 9.36
C ALA A 80 -8.56 4.57 10.36
N ASP A 81 -8.93 4.69 11.64
CA ASP A 81 -8.47 3.75 12.67
C ASP A 81 -9.03 2.34 12.44
N GLN A 82 -10.30 2.22 12.06
CA GLN A 82 -10.94 0.94 11.76
C GLN A 82 -10.27 0.22 10.57
N VAL A 83 -9.94 0.92 9.48
CA VAL A 83 -9.20 0.34 8.34
C VAL A 83 -7.86 -0.24 8.82
N ARG A 84 -7.07 0.57 9.53
CA ARG A 84 -5.76 0.16 10.07
C ARG A 84 -5.88 -1.05 10.99
N VAL A 85 -6.78 -0.99 11.97
CA VAL A 85 -6.99 -2.05 12.96
C VAL A 85 -7.49 -3.34 12.31
N PHE A 86 -8.32 -3.25 11.26
CA PHE A 86 -8.80 -4.42 10.53
C PHE A 86 -7.63 -5.21 9.91
N LEU A 87 -6.71 -4.51 9.25
CA LEU A 87 -5.50 -5.12 8.68
C LEU A 87 -4.56 -5.65 9.77
N GLU A 88 -4.30 -4.88 10.83
CA GLU A 88 -3.42 -5.29 11.93
C GLU A 88 -3.92 -6.54 12.66
N ASN A 89 -5.23 -6.67 12.84
CA ASN A 89 -5.84 -7.84 13.47
C ASN A 89 -5.61 -9.13 12.66
N ALA A 90 -5.31 -9.03 11.37
CA ALA A 90 -5.00 -10.18 10.52
C ALA A 90 -3.53 -10.64 10.61
N TYR A 91 -2.64 -9.92 11.30
CA TYR A 91 -1.19 -10.17 11.27
C TYR A 91 -0.75 -11.55 11.77
N ASP A 92 -1.58 -12.24 12.52
CA ASP A 92 -1.33 -13.61 13.00
C ASP A 92 -1.95 -14.71 12.13
N ASP A 93 -2.73 -14.36 11.11
CA ASP A 93 -3.30 -15.28 10.12
C ASP A 93 -2.67 -15.00 8.75
N TYR A 94 -1.85 -15.96 8.27
CA TYR A 94 -1.13 -15.81 7.01
C TYR A 94 -2.06 -15.59 5.81
N LYS A 95 -3.19 -16.30 5.75
CA LYS A 95 -4.12 -16.19 4.61
C LYS A 95 -4.84 -14.85 4.65
N ALA A 96 -5.29 -14.45 5.84
CA ALA A 96 -5.96 -13.18 6.05
C ALA A 96 -5.06 -11.99 5.70
N VAL A 97 -3.84 -11.93 6.26
CA VAL A 97 -2.93 -10.81 5.97
C VAL A 97 -2.53 -10.77 4.50
N SER A 98 -2.30 -11.91 3.83
CA SER A 98 -1.98 -11.93 2.41
C SER A 98 -3.14 -11.43 1.55
N ALA A 99 -4.38 -11.85 1.84
CA ALA A 99 -5.55 -11.40 1.10
C ALA A 99 -5.83 -9.91 1.32
N LEU A 100 -5.71 -9.42 2.56
CA LEU A 100 -5.94 -8.01 2.87
C LEU A 100 -4.85 -7.08 2.32
N LEU A 101 -3.61 -7.54 2.24
CA LEU A 101 -2.55 -6.79 1.55
C LEU A 101 -2.87 -6.68 0.06
N ALA A 102 -3.32 -7.75 -0.61
CA ALA A 102 -3.67 -7.69 -2.03
C ALA A 102 -4.81 -6.69 -2.30
N VAL A 103 -5.84 -6.69 -1.43
CA VAL A 103 -6.91 -5.66 -1.49
C VAL A 103 -6.35 -4.25 -1.26
N ALA A 104 -5.37 -4.08 -0.36
CA ALA A 104 -4.77 -2.77 -0.13
C ALA A 104 -3.98 -2.27 -1.35
N GLU A 105 -3.26 -3.13 -2.07
CA GLU A 105 -2.59 -2.75 -3.33
C GLU A 105 -3.61 -2.30 -4.39
N GLU A 106 -4.74 -3.02 -4.54
CA GLU A 106 -5.83 -2.62 -5.44
C GLU A 106 -6.38 -1.21 -5.13
N GLU A 107 -6.52 -0.87 -3.84
CA GLU A 107 -6.92 0.48 -3.42
C GLU A 107 -5.86 1.52 -3.85
N VAL A 108 -4.57 1.22 -3.68
CA VAL A 108 -3.49 2.13 -4.10
C VAL A 108 -3.49 2.31 -5.62
N ILE A 109 -3.60 1.23 -6.39
CA ILE A 109 -3.70 1.25 -7.86
C ILE A 109 -4.86 2.14 -8.32
N LEU A 110 -6.03 1.99 -7.67
CA LEU A 110 -7.24 2.72 -8.04
C LEU A 110 -7.17 4.21 -7.69
N TYR A 111 -6.65 4.56 -6.52
CA TYR A 111 -6.71 5.91 -5.97
C TYR A 111 -5.45 6.77 -6.20
N SER A 112 -4.28 6.18 -6.42
CA SER A 112 -3.05 6.94 -6.68
C SER A 112 -3.13 7.84 -7.92
N PRO A 113 -3.63 7.37 -9.08
CA PRO A 113 -3.75 8.23 -10.27
C PRO A 113 -4.68 9.46 -10.10
N PRO A 114 -5.91 9.35 -9.56
CA PRO A 114 -6.72 10.54 -9.30
C PRO A 114 -6.12 11.46 -8.23
N LEU A 115 -5.48 10.91 -7.19
CA LEU A 115 -4.80 11.72 -6.17
C LEU A 115 -3.62 12.51 -6.75
N ARG A 116 -2.75 11.88 -7.56
CA ARG A 116 -1.67 12.55 -8.31
C ARG A 116 -2.20 13.74 -9.11
N ARG A 117 -3.31 13.54 -9.84
CA ARG A 117 -3.94 14.62 -10.62
C ARG A 117 -4.48 15.74 -9.73
N ALA A 118 -5.07 15.42 -8.59
CA ALA A 118 -5.60 16.41 -7.65
C ALA A 118 -4.46 17.25 -7.03
N THR A 119 -3.38 16.59 -6.62
CA THR A 119 -2.15 17.22 -6.10
C THR A 119 -1.52 18.15 -7.14
N LYS A 120 -1.44 17.72 -8.40
CA LYS A 120 -1.02 18.59 -9.51
C LYS A 120 -1.93 19.80 -9.70
N ALA A 121 -3.25 19.62 -9.57
CA ALA A 121 -4.22 20.68 -9.80
C ALA A 121 -4.16 21.81 -8.76
N VAL A 122 -3.64 21.54 -7.56
CA VAL A 122 -3.38 22.55 -6.53
C VAL A 122 -2.00 23.21 -6.65
N GLY A 123 -1.24 22.88 -7.71
CA GLY A 123 0.02 23.55 -8.05
C GLY A 123 1.27 22.90 -7.47
N LEU A 124 1.17 21.70 -6.91
CA LEU A 124 2.33 20.92 -6.46
C LEU A 124 2.94 20.15 -7.63
N ASP A 125 4.27 20.03 -7.61
CA ASP A 125 4.98 19.23 -8.61
C ASP A 125 4.86 17.75 -8.25
N VAL A 126 4.49 16.94 -9.25
CA VAL A 126 4.29 15.49 -9.11
C VAL A 126 4.90 14.74 -10.29
N GLU A 127 5.75 15.41 -11.07
CA GLU A 127 6.37 14.86 -12.27
C GLU A 127 7.86 14.59 -12.02
N GLY A 128 8.35 13.43 -12.47
CA GLY A 128 9.78 13.13 -12.47
C GLY A 128 10.38 12.68 -11.13
N GLY A 129 9.55 12.36 -10.13
CA GLY A 129 9.98 11.77 -8.86
C GLY A 129 8.91 11.86 -7.77
N GLY A 130 9.25 11.42 -6.56
CA GLY A 130 8.38 11.54 -5.38
C GLY A 130 7.37 10.41 -5.21
N TYR A 131 6.47 10.57 -4.25
CA TYR A 131 5.52 9.54 -3.82
C TYR A 131 4.65 8.99 -4.97
N TYR A 132 4.07 9.87 -5.79
CA TYR A 132 3.23 9.46 -6.92
C TYR A 132 4.01 8.94 -8.14
N HIS A 133 5.34 8.99 -8.11
CA HIS A 133 6.17 8.39 -9.14
C HIS A 133 6.44 6.91 -8.86
N VAL A 134 6.38 6.48 -7.60
CA VAL A 134 6.59 5.09 -7.18
C VAL A 134 5.29 4.34 -6.87
N HIS A 135 4.15 5.04 -6.89
CA HIS A 135 2.81 4.44 -6.78
C HIS A 135 1.96 4.63 -8.05
N GLY A 136 1.32 3.56 -8.50
CA GLY A 136 0.64 3.42 -9.78
C GLY A 136 0.85 2.02 -10.40
N ILE A 137 0.52 1.89 -11.68
CA ILE A 137 0.68 0.64 -12.43
C ILE A 137 2.00 0.64 -13.21
N SER A 138 2.59 -0.54 -13.38
CA SER A 138 3.84 -0.79 -14.11
C SER A 138 3.82 -0.34 -15.57
N GLU A 139 2.63 -0.29 -16.19
CA GLU A 139 2.44 0.16 -17.58
C GLU A 139 2.48 1.69 -17.74
N ASP A 140 2.43 2.48 -16.65
CA ASP A 140 2.56 3.94 -16.74
C ASP A 140 4.02 4.34 -16.94
N GLU A 141 4.43 4.58 -18.20
CA GLU A 141 5.79 5.02 -18.55
C GLU A 141 6.22 6.34 -17.87
N SER A 142 5.30 7.09 -17.25
CA SER A 142 5.60 8.31 -16.48
C SER A 142 5.91 8.04 -15.01
N ALA A 143 5.76 6.80 -14.55
CA ALA A 143 6.00 6.33 -13.19
C ALA A 143 7.03 5.19 -13.18
N GLU A 144 7.78 5.08 -12.09
CA GLU A 144 8.53 3.89 -11.69
C GLU A 144 7.71 3.13 -10.64
N ALA A 145 6.43 2.89 -10.93
CA ALA A 145 5.51 2.22 -10.02
C ALA A 145 5.36 0.74 -10.36
N ALA A 146 5.06 -0.07 -9.36
CA ALA A 146 4.93 -1.53 -9.50
C ALA A 146 3.84 -2.10 -8.58
N ASP A 147 2.82 -1.30 -8.22
CA ASP A 147 1.79 -1.74 -7.28
C ASP A 147 0.97 -2.93 -7.85
N ASP A 148 0.82 -3.01 -9.17
CA ASP A 148 0.21 -4.15 -9.87
C ASP A 148 1.06 -5.42 -9.83
N ASP A 149 2.39 -5.31 -9.94
CA ASP A 149 3.30 -6.44 -9.74
C ASP A 149 3.27 -6.89 -8.26
N HIS A 150 3.20 -5.94 -7.31
CA HIS A 150 3.06 -6.23 -5.88
C HIS A 150 1.78 -6.98 -5.56
N GLU A 151 0.67 -6.56 -6.17
CA GLU A 151 -0.63 -7.18 -6.08
C GLU A 151 -0.59 -8.63 -6.61
N GLU A 152 0.01 -8.84 -7.78
CA GLU A 152 0.09 -10.17 -8.39
C GLU A 152 0.92 -11.12 -7.51
N ASP A 153 2.03 -10.63 -6.96
CA ASP A 153 2.86 -11.34 -5.99
C ASP A 153 2.05 -11.81 -4.77
N LEU A 154 1.17 -10.96 -4.24
CA LEU A 154 0.31 -11.28 -3.11
C LEU A 154 -0.74 -12.34 -3.45
N TRP A 155 -1.27 -12.34 -4.68
CA TRP A 155 -2.14 -13.43 -5.14
C TRP A 155 -1.42 -14.76 -5.28
N TYR A 156 -0.17 -14.78 -5.77
CA TYR A 156 0.64 -16.01 -5.78
C TYR A 156 0.93 -16.52 -4.37
N VAL A 157 1.26 -15.61 -3.45
CA VAL A 157 1.47 -15.88 -2.02
C VAL A 157 0.21 -16.50 -1.39
N LEU A 158 -0.97 -15.95 -1.70
CA LEU A 158 -2.26 -16.44 -1.21
C LEU A 158 -2.64 -17.79 -1.83
N MET A 159 -2.46 -17.96 -3.14
CA MET A 159 -2.77 -19.20 -3.86
C MET A 159 -2.02 -20.39 -3.27
N GLN A 160 -0.78 -20.20 -2.83
CA GLN A 160 0.00 -21.26 -2.18
C GLN A 160 -0.58 -21.68 -0.82
N ALA A 161 -1.27 -20.77 -0.14
CA ALA A 161 -1.82 -20.97 1.20
C ALA A 161 -3.22 -21.60 1.17
N CYS A 162 -4.04 -21.19 0.20
CA CYS A 162 -5.48 -21.41 0.21
C CYS A 162 -5.91 -22.80 -0.23
N THR A 163 -7.04 -23.24 0.32
CA THR A 163 -7.84 -24.36 -0.18
C THR A 163 -9.27 -23.91 -0.43
N GLU A 164 -10.07 -24.76 -1.08
CA GLU A 164 -11.51 -24.49 -1.32
C GLU A 164 -12.28 -24.20 -0.02
N GLU A 165 -11.86 -24.79 1.11
CA GLU A 165 -12.47 -24.55 2.42
C GLU A 165 -12.27 -23.11 2.91
N ASP A 166 -11.23 -22.42 2.44
CA ASP A 166 -10.90 -21.05 2.82
C ASP A 166 -11.65 -20.00 2.00
N TYR A 167 -12.23 -20.36 0.85
CA TYR A 167 -12.76 -19.39 -0.13
C TYR A 167 -13.82 -18.46 0.45
N ASN A 168 -14.83 -19.02 1.13
CA ASN A 168 -15.89 -18.22 1.74
C ASN A 168 -15.37 -17.29 2.84
N TYR A 169 -14.34 -17.72 3.57
CA TYR A 169 -13.72 -16.91 4.63
C TYR A 169 -12.97 -15.74 4.01
N ILE A 170 -12.15 -15.99 3.00
CA ILE A 170 -11.34 -14.98 2.31
C ILE A 170 -12.21 -13.99 1.56
N GLU A 171 -13.19 -14.46 0.79
CA GLU A 171 -14.13 -13.61 0.06
C GLU A 171 -14.82 -12.63 1.02
N LYS A 172 -15.39 -13.15 2.11
CA LYS A 172 -16.04 -12.33 3.12
C LYS A 172 -15.07 -11.33 3.74
N LEU A 173 -13.86 -11.76 4.07
CA LEU A 173 -12.83 -10.91 4.67
C LEU A 173 -12.44 -9.75 3.74
N CYS A 174 -12.22 -10.03 2.45
CA CYS A 174 -11.90 -9.01 1.45
C CYS A 174 -13.06 -8.02 1.27
N LEU A 175 -14.30 -8.51 1.13
CA LEU A 175 -15.48 -7.65 0.97
C LEU A 175 -15.70 -6.75 2.20
N GLU A 176 -15.54 -7.28 3.41
CA GLU A 176 -15.62 -6.47 4.64
C GLU A 176 -14.55 -5.38 4.69
N TYR A 177 -13.35 -5.64 4.15
CA TYR A 177 -12.30 -4.64 4.07
C TYR A 177 -12.57 -3.57 3.00
N CYS A 178 -13.08 -3.96 1.82
CA CYS A 178 -13.53 -3.02 0.80
C CYS A 178 -14.66 -2.11 1.33
N ASP A 179 -15.63 -2.64 2.07
CA ASP A 179 -16.69 -1.85 2.72
C ASP A 179 -16.12 -0.81 3.72
N LEU A 180 -14.98 -1.11 4.36
CA LEU A 180 -14.30 -0.17 5.25
C LEU A 180 -13.56 0.92 4.46
N TRP A 181 -12.91 0.56 3.35
CA TRP A 181 -12.27 1.51 2.44
C TRP A 181 -13.28 2.47 1.80
N GLU A 182 -14.42 1.97 1.33
CA GLU A 182 -15.50 2.80 0.80
C GLU A 182 -15.93 3.85 1.83
N LYS A 183 -16.24 3.42 3.06
CA LYS A 183 -16.60 4.33 4.16
C LYS A 183 -15.49 5.31 4.50
N PHE A 184 -14.23 4.89 4.42
CA PHE A 184 -13.09 5.74 4.66
C PHE A 184 -13.05 6.89 3.65
N TRP A 185 -13.19 6.58 2.36
CA TRP A 185 -13.20 7.57 1.28
C TRP A 185 -14.41 8.49 1.32
N ASP A 186 -15.61 7.95 1.57
CA ASP A 186 -16.82 8.74 1.77
C ASP A 186 -16.66 9.74 2.91
N THR A 187 -16.08 9.31 4.03
CA THR A 187 -15.79 10.18 5.18
C THR A 187 -14.81 11.30 4.81
N GLN A 188 -13.78 11.03 4.01
CA GLN A 188 -12.85 12.07 3.55
C GLN A 188 -13.55 13.09 2.64
N LEU A 189 -14.41 12.62 1.73
CA LEU A 189 -15.18 13.47 0.84
C LEU A 189 -16.15 14.37 1.62
N ASP A 190 -16.90 13.81 2.57
CA ASP A 190 -17.84 14.55 3.41
C ASP A 190 -17.14 15.60 4.29
N ASN A 191 -15.96 15.28 4.82
CA ASN A 191 -15.18 16.25 5.59
C ASN A 191 -14.61 17.38 4.71
N SER A 192 -14.43 17.15 3.41
CA SER A 192 -13.95 18.15 2.44
C SER A 192 -15.06 19.06 1.89
N GLU A 193 -16.33 18.64 1.96
CA GLU A 193 -17.50 19.37 1.43
C GLU A 193 -17.61 20.83 1.93
N PRO A 194 -17.41 21.13 3.24
CA PRO A 194 -17.43 22.50 3.74
C PRO A 194 -16.35 23.40 3.12
N MET A 195 -15.15 22.86 2.89
CA MET A 195 -14.07 23.59 2.21
C MET A 195 -14.40 23.82 0.73
N ARG A 196 -14.99 22.82 0.05
CA ARG A 196 -15.40 22.94 -1.35
C ARG A 196 -16.45 24.05 -1.55
N LYS A 197 -17.41 24.16 -0.63
CA LYS A 197 -18.45 25.22 -0.67
C LYS A 197 -17.89 26.62 -0.46
N GLN A 198 -16.78 26.77 0.29
CA GLN A 198 -16.12 28.06 0.49
C GLN A 198 -15.28 28.50 -0.72
N ILE A 199 -14.71 27.57 -1.47
CA ILE A 199 -13.87 27.85 -2.65
C ILE A 199 -14.72 28.19 -3.89
N LEU A 200 -15.93 27.63 -3.98
CA LEU A 200 -16.86 27.84 -5.10
C LEU A 200 -17.85 29.00 -4.90
N ALA A 201 -17.84 29.68 -3.75
CA ALA A 201 -18.68 30.83 -3.43
C ALA A 201 -17.92 32.15 -3.65
#